data_AF-A0A8V0Y649-F1
#
_entry.id   AF-A0A8V0Y649-F1
#
_cell.length_a   1.000
_cell.length_b   1.000
_cell.length_c   1.000
_cell.angle_alpha   90.00
_cell.angle_beta   90.00
_cell.angle_gamma   90.00
#
_symmetry.space_group_name_H-M   'P 1'
#
loop_
_entity.id
_entity.type
_entity.pdbx_description
1 polymer ?
#
loop_
_entity_poly.entity_id
_entity_poly.type
_entity_poly.pdbx_seq_one_letter_code
_entity_poly.pdbx_strand_id
1 'polypeptide(L)'
;LLSLSGIVPKPRNARISSVNFRSVLLWDPPGVRKGNLSYTVQAKSIFPKQNFNNVTTNLNVTECDVSSLSVYGAYVLRVRTEWEDEHSDWAVVRFKPMADTVIGPPSVNVKSESGTLHVDFTGPAADREHDKWSLKQYYGSWIYRILYWKKGSNKKVTSASRIVCALCGTLSFQ
;
A
#
# COMPACT_ATOMS: atom_id res chain seq x y z
N LEU A 1 1.91 23.48 44.25
CA LEU A 1 2.03 23.40 42.78
C LEU A 1 2.32 21.95 42.43
N LEU A 2 1.31 21.17 42.04
CA LEU A 2 1.48 19.78 41.62
C LEU A 2 2.00 19.78 40.18
N SER A 3 3.26 19.40 39.99
CA SER A 3 3.81 19.12 38.67
C SER A 3 3.16 17.84 38.14
N LEU A 4 2.20 18.00 37.22
CA LEU A 4 1.77 16.91 36.34
C LEU A 4 2.91 16.61 35.37
N SER A 5 3.91 15.82 35.79
CA SER A 5 4.85 15.17 34.88
C SER A 5 4.03 14.18 34.03
N GLY A 6 3.48 14.71 32.95
CA GLY A 6 2.42 14.06 32.20
C GLY A 6 3.02 13.29 31.05
N ILE A 7 3.08 11.97 31.23
CA ILE A 7 3.37 10.95 30.21
C ILE A 7 2.91 11.42 28.82
N VAL A 8 3.86 11.53 27.88
CA VAL A 8 3.55 11.85 26.49
C VAL A 8 2.67 10.73 25.91
N PRO A 9 1.45 11.04 25.45
CA PRO A 9 0.52 10.01 25.03
C PRO A 9 0.94 9.38 23.70
N LYS A 10 0.81 8.05 23.62
CA LYS A 10 1.18 7.24 22.46
C LYS A 10 0.21 7.41 21.27
N PRO A 11 0.69 7.34 20.01
CA PRO A 11 -0.17 7.31 18.82
C PRO A 11 -1.17 6.15 18.83
N ARG A 12 -2.36 6.37 18.25
CA ARG A 12 -3.45 5.38 18.20
C ARG A 12 -3.62 4.82 16.80
N ASN A 13 -4.26 3.65 16.68
CA ASN A 13 -4.69 3.07 15.41
C ASN A 13 -3.60 3.06 14.30
N ALA A 14 -2.36 2.77 14.70
CA ALA A 14 -1.24 2.64 13.78
C ALA A 14 -1.50 1.47 12.82
N ARG A 15 -1.42 1.74 11.52
CA ARG A 15 -1.79 0.81 10.45
C ARG A 15 -1.03 1.12 9.17
N ILE A 16 -0.93 0.14 8.28
CA ILE A 16 -0.36 0.34 6.94
C ILE A 16 -1.49 0.45 5.93
N SER A 17 -1.38 1.42 5.03
CA SER A 17 -2.13 1.48 3.77
C SER A 17 -1.14 1.20 2.64
N SER A 18 -1.35 0.11 1.89
CA SER A 18 -0.45 -0.27 0.79
C SER A 18 -1.25 -0.69 -0.44
N VAL A 19 -1.03 0.01 -1.56
CA VAL A 19 -1.64 -0.30 -2.85
C VAL A 19 -0.56 -0.26 -3.92
N ASN A 20 -0.44 -1.31 -4.71
CA ASN A 20 0.59 -1.45 -5.75
C ASN A 20 2.01 -1.09 -5.25
N PHE A 21 2.36 -1.54 -4.03
CA PHE A 21 3.61 -1.24 -3.33
C PHE A 21 3.87 0.21 -2.93
N ARG A 22 2.95 1.15 -3.18
CA ARG A 22 2.96 2.45 -2.54
C ARG A 22 2.42 2.30 -1.12
N SER A 23 3.30 2.42 -0.14
CA SER A 23 3.06 2.00 1.24
C SER A 23 3.22 3.18 2.19
N VAL A 24 2.16 3.48 2.94
CA VAL A 24 2.12 4.60 3.90
C VAL A 24 1.74 4.05 5.27
N LEU A 25 2.56 4.36 6.28
CA LEU A 25 2.21 4.15 7.68
C LEU A 25 1.30 5.30 8.13
N LEU A 26 0.13 4.96 8.65
CA LEU A 26 -0.88 5.89 9.14
C LEU A 26 -1.11 5.68 10.63
N TRP A 27 -1.38 6.74 11.37
CA TRP A 27 -1.80 6.67 12.77
C TRP A 27 -2.77 7.80 13.09
N ASP A 28 -3.46 7.68 14.21
CA ASP A 28 -4.29 8.73 14.75
C ASP A 28 -3.50 9.46 15.85
N PRO A 29 -3.65 10.79 15.98
CA PRO A 29 -3.00 11.54 17.04
C PRO A 29 -3.50 11.07 18.41
N PRO A 30 -2.71 11.28 19.48
CA PRO A 30 -3.16 10.97 20.83
C PRO A 30 -4.42 11.77 21.21
N GLY A 31 -5.30 11.17 22.01
CA GLY A 31 -6.62 11.75 22.34
C GLY A 31 -6.55 13.02 23.19
N VAL A 32 -5.44 13.25 23.90
CA VAL A 32 -5.17 14.47 24.66
C VAL A 32 -4.13 15.28 23.89
N ARG A 33 -4.52 16.45 23.40
CA ARG A 33 -3.61 17.37 22.71
C ARG A 33 -2.76 18.12 23.73
N LYS A 34 -1.49 17.77 23.84
CA LYS A 34 -0.47 18.58 24.51
C LYS A 34 0.36 19.30 23.44
N GLY A 35 0.14 20.60 23.25
CA GLY A 35 1.01 21.45 22.43
C GLY A 35 1.30 20.95 21.00
N ASN A 36 2.44 21.40 20.45
CA ASN A 36 2.95 20.99 19.14
C ASN A 36 3.69 19.66 19.28
N LEU A 37 2.98 18.56 19.04
CA LEU A 37 3.54 17.21 19.00
C LEU A 37 4.22 16.95 17.66
N SER A 38 5.36 16.26 17.69
CA SER A 38 5.95 15.67 16.48
C SER A 38 6.03 14.16 16.60
N TYR A 39 6.33 13.47 15.50
CA TYR A 39 6.41 12.02 15.46
C TYR A 39 7.74 11.54 14.89
N THR A 40 8.21 10.43 15.44
CA THR A 40 9.35 9.67 14.91
C THR A 40 8.87 8.31 14.45
N VAL A 41 9.26 7.93 13.23
CA VAL A 41 9.00 6.62 12.64
C VAL A 41 10.30 5.86 12.49
N GLN A 42 10.30 4.61 12.94
CA GLN A 42 11.40 3.68 12.77
C GLN A 42 10.94 2.39 12.11
N ALA A 43 11.86 1.74 11.40
CA ALA A 43 11.66 0.43 10.82
C ALA A 43 12.86 -0.48 11.11
N LYS A 44 12.60 -1.78 11.20
CA LYS A 44 13.65 -2.81 11.15
C LYS A 44 13.23 -3.95 10.24
N SER A 45 14.21 -4.54 9.57
CA SER A 45 14.02 -5.82 8.89
C SER A 45 14.04 -6.97 9.90
N ILE A 46 13.14 -7.93 9.72
CA ILE A 46 13.13 -9.20 10.46
C ILE A 46 14.17 -10.16 9.86
N PHE A 47 14.36 -10.13 8.54
CA PHE A 47 15.31 -10.99 7.81
C PHE A 47 16.01 -10.20 6.69
N PRO A 48 17.35 -10.02 6.74
CA PRO A 48 18.21 -10.28 7.90
C PRO A 48 17.76 -9.45 9.11
N LYS A 49 17.96 -9.97 10.33
CA LYS A 49 17.57 -9.26 11.55
C LYS A 49 18.43 -8.01 11.70
N GLN A 50 17.78 -6.85 11.66
CA GLN A 50 18.43 -5.54 11.83
C GLN A 50 17.93 -4.82 13.07
N ASN A 51 18.69 -3.82 13.49
CA ASN A 51 18.24 -2.85 14.50
C ASN A 51 17.20 -1.89 13.90
N PHE A 52 16.46 -1.20 14.76
CA PHE A 52 15.58 -0.14 14.31
C PHE A 52 16.40 1.06 13.83
N ASN A 53 16.09 1.53 12.63
CA ASN A 53 16.63 2.74 12.04
C ASN A 53 15.51 3.77 11.87
N ASN A 54 15.86 5.05 11.96
CA ASN A 54 14.93 6.14 11.66
C ASN A 54 14.56 6.10 10.18
N VAL A 55 13.26 6.07 9.91
CA VAL A 55 12.72 6.34 8.57
C VAL A 55 12.58 7.85 8.42
N THR A 56 11.93 8.49 9.39
CA THR A 56 11.78 9.95 9.46
C THR A 56 11.59 10.38 10.91
N THR A 57 12.05 11.58 11.25
CA THR A 57 11.91 12.22 12.56
C THR A 57 11.23 13.58 12.40
N ASN A 58 10.72 14.15 13.49
CA ASN A 58 10.12 15.49 13.52
C ASN A 58 8.95 15.69 12.54
N LEU A 59 8.13 14.65 12.34
CA LEU A 59 6.94 14.74 11.50
C LEU A 59 5.83 15.48 12.24
N ASN A 60 5.22 16.47 11.57
CA ASN A 60 4.04 17.18 12.08
C ASN A 60 2.74 16.67 11.43
N VAL A 61 2.82 15.60 10.65
CA VAL A 61 1.71 14.90 10.01
C VAL A 61 1.53 13.51 10.61
N THR A 62 0.40 12.88 10.34
CA THR A 62 0.04 11.55 10.91
C THR A 62 0.20 10.41 9.90
N GLU A 63 1.12 10.61 8.96
CA GLU A 63 1.47 9.67 7.92
C GLU A 63 2.97 9.68 7.64
N CYS A 64 3.50 8.57 7.14
CA CYS A 64 4.89 8.44 6.73
C CYS A 64 4.98 7.49 5.54
N ASP A 65 5.60 7.96 4.45
CA ASP A 65 5.88 7.12 3.29
C ASP A 65 6.99 6.12 3.64
N VAL A 66 6.67 4.83 3.51
CA VAL A 66 7.59 3.71 3.76
C VAL A 66 7.78 2.87 2.50
N SER A 67 7.46 3.44 1.33
CA SER A 67 7.59 2.78 0.04
C SER A 67 9.06 2.46 -0.29
N SER A 68 10.04 3.11 0.31
CA SER A 68 11.46 2.80 0.14
C SER A 68 11.86 1.41 0.67
N LEU A 69 11.05 0.79 1.55
CA LEU A 69 11.28 -0.57 2.03
C LEU A 69 11.25 -1.58 0.86
N SER A 70 12.12 -2.58 0.89
CA SER A 70 12.18 -3.63 -0.14
C SER A 70 10.90 -4.45 -0.14
N VAL A 71 10.36 -4.71 -1.33
CA VAL A 71 9.10 -5.45 -1.48
C VAL A 71 9.19 -6.88 -0.93
N TYR A 72 10.37 -7.50 -1.02
CA TYR A 72 10.62 -8.88 -0.58
C TYR A 72 10.96 -9.01 0.91
N GLY A 73 10.95 -7.91 1.66
CA GLY A 73 11.28 -7.89 3.08
C GLY A 73 10.10 -8.23 4.00
N ALA A 74 10.43 -8.40 5.28
CA ALA A 74 9.47 -8.45 6.36
C ALA A 74 9.90 -7.47 7.45
N TYR A 75 9.01 -6.58 7.86
CA TYR A 75 9.35 -5.43 8.66
C TYR A 75 8.52 -5.34 9.94
N VAL A 76 9.14 -4.74 10.95
CA VAL A 76 8.44 -4.15 12.10
C VAL A 76 8.63 -2.65 11.99
N LEU A 77 7.54 -1.92 11.84
CA LEU A 77 7.51 -0.46 11.90
C LEU A 77 7.02 -0.02 13.27
N ARG A 78 7.49 1.12 13.72
CA ARG A 78 7.02 1.74 14.94
C ARG A 78 6.99 3.25 14.84
N VAL A 79 5.99 3.85 15.47
CA VAL A 79 5.82 5.30 15.58
C VAL A 79 5.60 5.69 17.03
N ARG A 80 6.20 6.80 17.46
CA ARG A 80 5.96 7.41 18.77
C ARG A 80 5.75 8.90 18.64
N THR A 81 5.17 9.49 19.66
CA THR A 81 5.06 10.93 19.82
C THR A 81 6.30 11.47 20.54
N GLU A 82 6.83 12.57 20.04
CA GLU A 82 7.90 13.36 20.65
C GLU A 82 7.30 14.69 21.13
N TRP A 83 7.72 15.14 22.31
CA TRP A 83 7.34 16.44 22.85
C TRP A 83 8.46 16.98 23.72
N GLU A 84 9.07 18.10 23.29
CA GLU A 84 10.28 18.65 23.91
C GLU A 84 11.36 17.55 24.01
N ASP A 85 11.82 17.22 25.22
CA ASP A 85 12.81 16.17 25.49
C ASP A 85 12.18 14.83 25.93
N GLU A 86 10.85 14.75 25.97
CA GLU A 86 10.10 13.55 26.35
C GLU A 86 9.50 12.82 25.14
N HIS A 87 9.22 11.52 25.31
CA HIS A 87 8.63 10.71 24.24
C HIS A 87 7.66 9.67 24.78
N SER A 88 6.70 9.27 23.95
CA SER A 88 5.76 8.22 24.28
C SER A 88 6.36 6.82 24.12
N ASP A 89 5.61 5.81 24.58
CA ASP A 89 5.78 4.44 24.10
C ASP A 89 5.54 4.32 22.59
N TRP A 90 6.06 3.24 22.01
CA TRP A 90 5.92 2.94 20.59
C TRP A 90 4.58 2.28 20.24
N ALA A 91 3.90 2.79 19.22
CA ALA A 91 2.90 2.04 18.45
C ALA A 91 3.59 1.21 17.38
N VAL A 92 3.26 -0.07 17.27
CA VAL A 92 4.02 -1.05 16.47
C VAL A 92 3.11 -1.70 15.44
N VAL A 93 3.61 -1.84 14.21
CA VAL A 93 2.92 -2.50 13.09
C VAL A 93 3.88 -3.47 12.41
N ARG A 94 3.38 -4.64 11.99
CA ARG A 94 4.13 -5.60 11.16
C ARG A 94 3.69 -5.43 9.72
N PHE A 95 4.63 -5.56 8.78
CA PHE A 95 4.36 -5.36 7.36
C PHE A 95 5.27 -6.22 6.49
N LYS A 96 4.67 -6.89 5.51
CA LYS A 96 5.32 -7.64 4.44
C LYS A 96 4.77 -7.15 3.11
N PRO A 97 5.47 -6.29 2.34
CA PRO A 97 4.87 -5.65 1.18
C PRO A 97 4.28 -6.63 0.15
N MET A 98 4.98 -7.71 -0.18
CA MET A 98 4.48 -8.76 -1.10
C MET A 98 3.23 -9.51 -0.62
N ALA A 99 3.00 -9.58 0.68
CA ALA A 99 1.84 -10.30 1.24
C ALA A 99 0.68 -9.36 1.57
N ASP A 100 0.98 -8.14 2.01
CA ASP A 100 0.02 -7.24 2.62
C ASP A 100 -0.45 -6.12 1.67
N THR A 101 0.25 -5.87 0.56
CA THR A 101 -0.20 -4.85 -0.42
C THR A 101 -1.50 -5.31 -1.07
N VAL A 102 -2.42 -4.36 -1.26
CA VAL A 102 -3.57 -4.55 -2.13
C VAL A 102 -3.12 -4.36 -3.58
N ILE A 103 -3.52 -5.27 -4.45
CA ILE A 103 -3.36 -5.13 -5.90
C ILE A 103 -4.53 -4.31 -6.43
N GLY A 104 -4.24 -3.13 -6.96
CA GLY A 104 -5.22 -2.24 -7.56
C GLY A 104 -5.81 -2.79 -8.86
N PRO A 105 -6.89 -2.19 -9.37
CA PRO A 105 -7.51 -2.62 -10.61
C PRO A 105 -6.58 -2.38 -11.82
N PRO A 106 -6.72 -3.19 -12.89
CA PRO A 106 -6.10 -2.88 -14.18
C PRO A 106 -6.81 -1.71 -14.86
N SER A 107 -6.09 -1.02 -15.74
CA SER A 107 -6.70 -0.10 -16.70
C SER A 107 -7.33 -0.91 -17.83
N VAL A 108 -8.56 -0.59 -18.21
CA VAL A 108 -9.30 -1.27 -19.29
C VAL A 108 -9.79 -0.25 -20.30
N ASN A 109 -9.54 -0.49 -21.57
CA ASN A 109 -10.02 0.28 -22.69
C ASN A 109 -10.83 -0.63 -23.62
N VAL A 110 -12.00 -0.17 -24.05
CA VAL A 110 -12.92 -0.98 -24.87
C VAL A 110 -13.31 -0.19 -26.11
N LYS A 111 -13.21 -0.83 -27.27
CA LYS A 111 -13.64 -0.29 -28.55
C LYS A 111 -14.61 -1.25 -29.21
N SER A 112 -15.64 -0.72 -29.85
CA SER A 112 -16.58 -1.50 -30.66
C SER A 112 -16.31 -1.20 -32.12
N GLU A 113 -16.06 -2.23 -32.91
CA GLU A 113 -15.80 -2.11 -34.34
C GLU A 113 -16.44 -3.28 -35.07
N SER A 114 -17.28 -2.99 -36.07
CA SER A 114 -17.88 -4.01 -36.95
C SER A 114 -18.57 -5.17 -36.20
N GLY A 115 -19.29 -4.87 -35.12
CA GLY A 115 -19.97 -5.87 -34.28
C GLY A 115 -19.05 -6.63 -33.31
N THR A 116 -17.74 -6.34 -33.31
CA THR A 116 -16.75 -6.92 -32.41
C THR A 116 -16.41 -5.95 -31.29
N LEU A 117 -16.27 -6.45 -30.06
CA LEU A 117 -15.72 -5.68 -28.94
C LEU A 117 -14.24 -6.00 -28.75
N HIS A 118 -13.38 -5.01 -28.99
CA HIS A 118 -11.96 -5.04 -28.70
C HIS A 118 -11.72 -4.54 -27.28
N VAL A 119 -11.11 -5.37 -26.44
CA VAL A 119 -10.77 -5.05 -25.05
C VAL A 119 -9.27 -5.07 -24.88
N ASP A 120 -8.70 -3.89 -24.63
CA ASP A 120 -7.31 -3.71 -24.23
C ASP A 120 -7.24 -3.52 -22.73
N PHE A 121 -6.29 -4.15 -22.06
CA PHE A 121 -6.09 -3.92 -20.63
C PHE A 121 -4.60 -3.91 -20.26
N THR A 122 -4.27 -3.02 -19.33
CA THR A 122 -2.93 -2.85 -18.79
C THR A 122 -2.97 -3.09 -17.30
N GLY A 123 -2.12 -4.00 -16.83
CA GLY A 123 -2.04 -4.33 -15.41
C GLY A 123 -1.53 -3.17 -14.56
N PRO A 124 -1.85 -3.16 -13.25
CA PRO A 124 -1.27 -2.20 -12.33
C PRO A 124 0.26 -2.27 -12.33
N ALA A 125 0.88 -1.09 -12.28
CA ALA A 125 2.32 -0.94 -12.12
C ALA A 125 2.65 -0.50 -10.69
N ALA A 126 3.83 -0.89 -10.22
CA ALA A 126 4.39 -0.32 -9.01
C ALA A 126 4.90 1.09 -9.34
N ASP A 127 4.43 2.08 -8.59
CA ASP A 127 4.95 3.43 -8.67
C ASP A 127 5.99 3.61 -7.56
N ARG A 128 7.23 3.21 -7.87
CA ARG A 128 8.37 3.25 -6.94
C ARG A 128 9.48 4.07 -7.56
N GLU A 129 10.16 4.83 -6.72
CA GLU A 129 11.18 5.81 -7.12
C GLU A 129 12.35 5.20 -7.89
N HIS A 130 12.70 3.94 -7.60
CA HIS A 130 13.89 3.28 -8.16
C HIS A 130 13.58 2.31 -9.32
N ASP A 131 12.32 1.91 -9.50
CA ASP A 131 11.92 0.94 -10.53
C ASP A 131 10.43 1.07 -10.87
N LYS A 132 10.13 1.27 -12.16
CA LYS A 132 8.74 1.22 -12.70
C LYS A 132 8.40 -0.18 -13.20
N TRP A 133 8.51 -1.18 -12.33
CA TRP A 133 8.14 -2.54 -12.68
C TRP A 133 6.62 -2.73 -12.59
N SER A 134 6.06 -3.46 -13.55
CA SER A 134 4.69 -3.96 -13.45
C SER A 134 4.55 -4.89 -12.24
N LEU A 135 3.37 -4.95 -11.63
CA LEU A 135 3.14 -5.92 -10.55
C LEU A 135 3.35 -7.37 -11.03
N LYS A 136 3.09 -7.64 -12.31
CA LYS A 136 3.44 -8.90 -12.95
C LYS A 136 4.92 -9.26 -12.78
N GLN A 137 5.85 -8.32 -12.95
CA GLN A 137 7.28 -8.62 -12.80
C GLN A 137 7.64 -9.03 -11.36
N TYR A 138 6.95 -8.50 -10.36
CA TYR A 138 7.16 -8.87 -8.95
C TYR A 138 6.52 -10.22 -8.60
N TYR A 139 5.30 -10.49 -9.07
CA TYR A 139 4.56 -11.71 -8.74
C TYR A 139 4.78 -12.87 -9.73
N GLY A 140 5.40 -12.61 -10.88
CA GLY A 140 5.59 -13.57 -11.96
C GLY A 140 4.36 -13.70 -12.87
N SER A 141 3.73 -14.86 -12.89
CA SER A 141 2.56 -15.12 -13.74
C SER A 141 1.26 -14.79 -13.02
N TRP A 142 0.35 -14.08 -13.69
CA TRP A 142 -1.01 -13.83 -13.20
C TRP A 142 -2.03 -14.04 -14.32
N ILE A 143 -3.29 -14.27 -13.95
CA ILE A 143 -4.39 -14.55 -14.88
C ILE A 143 -5.45 -13.49 -14.70
N TYR A 144 -5.86 -12.87 -15.80
CA TYR A 144 -7.02 -11.99 -15.82
C TYR A 144 -8.30 -12.80 -16.05
N ARG A 145 -9.33 -12.52 -15.25
CA ARG A 145 -10.69 -13.01 -15.47
C ARG A 145 -11.53 -11.86 -16.02
N ILE A 146 -11.98 -12.00 -17.25
CA ILE A 146 -12.80 -10.98 -17.92
C ILE A 146 -14.27 -11.38 -17.82
N LEU A 147 -15.10 -10.42 -17.46
CA LEU A 147 -16.55 -10.57 -17.30
C LEU A 147 -17.22 -9.48 -18.13
N TYR A 148 -18.20 -9.86 -18.95
CA TYR A 148 -18.95 -8.92 -19.79
C TYR A 148 -20.45 -9.21 -19.73
N TRP A 149 -21.26 -8.18 -19.97
CA TRP A 149 -22.71 -8.27 -19.98
C TRP A 149 -23.31 -7.17 -20.85
N LYS A 150 -24.45 -7.47 -21.49
CA LYS A 150 -25.24 -6.48 -22.21
C LYS A 150 -26.10 -5.69 -21.23
N LYS A 151 -26.19 -4.37 -21.39
CA LYS A 151 -27.07 -3.51 -20.59
C LYS A 151 -28.52 -4.01 -20.69
N GLY A 152 -29.17 -4.21 -19.54
CA GLY A 152 -30.54 -4.77 -19.45
C GLY A 152 -30.63 -6.29 -19.36
N SER A 153 -29.51 -7.02 -19.51
CA SER A 153 -29.44 -8.45 -19.23
C SER A 153 -28.94 -8.69 -17.80
N ASN A 154 -29.70 -9.43 -16.99
CA ASN A 154 -29.22 -9.93 -15.69
C ASN A 154 -28.27 -11.14 -15.84
N LYS A 155 -28.08 -11.66 -17.06
CA LYS A 155 -27.15 -12.74 -17.34
C LYS A 155 -25.74 -12.17 -17.54
N LYS A 156 -24.86 -12.40 -16.57
CA LYS A 156 -23.41 -12.22 -16.74
C LYS A 156 -22.89 -13.32 -17.64
N VAL A 157 -22.29 -12.97 -18.78
CA VAL A 157 -21.63 -13.95 -19.64
C VAL A 157 -20.17 -14.03 -19.23
N THR A 158 -19.76 -15.20 -18.75
CA THR A 158 -18.35 -15.48 -18.47
C THR A 158 -17.73 -16.01 -19.73
N SER A 159 -17.08 -15.17 -20.54
CA SER A 159 -16.10 -15.71 -21.49
C SER A 159 -14.84 -16.00 -20.68
N ALA A 160 -14.60 -17.27 -20.38
CA ALA A 160 -13.40 -17.71 -19.69
C ALA A 160 -12.18 -17.66 -20.62
N SER A 161 -11.88 -16.49 -21.18
CA SER A 161 -10.63 -16.26 -21.90
C SER A 161 -9.53 -16.16 -20.85
N ARG A 162 -8.90 -17.29 -20.50
CA ARG A 162 -7.69 -17.32 -19.67
C ARG A 162 -6.54 -16.81 -20.54
N ILE A 163 -6.24 -15.52 -20.48
CA ILE A 163 -5.04 -14.99 -21.12
C ILE A 163 -3.87 -15.14 -20.18
N VAL A 164 -2.90 -15.97 -20.58
CA VAL A 164 -1.53 -15.91 -20.07
C VAL A 164 -0.84 -14.74 -20.79
N CYS A 165 -0.87 -13.56 -20.18
CA CYS A 165 -0.36 -12.36 -20.86
C CYS A 165 1.17 -12.44 -20.98
N ALA A 166 1.71 -12.39 -22.20
CA ALA A 166 3.14 -12.13 -22.42
C ALA A 166 3.46 -10.64 -22.17
N LEU A 167 2.72 -9.67 -22.75
CA LEU A 167 3.05 -8.24 -22.60
C LEU A 167 1.86 -7.24 -22.62
N CYS A 168 0.74 -7.53 -23.27
CA CYS A 168 -0.49 -6.73 -23.25
C CYS A 168 -1.56 -7.64 -23.88
N GLY A 169 -2.82 -7.56 -23.44
CA GLY A 169 -3.88 -8.43 -23.96
C GLY A 169 -4.90 -7.61 -24.75
N THR A 170 -5.09 -7.94 -26.02
CA THR A 170 -6.26 -7.52 -26.80
C THR A 170 -7.17 -8.73 -26.97
N LEU A 171 -8.45 -8.59 -26.62
CA LEU A 171 -9.47 -9.61 -26.85
C LEU A 171 -10.59 -9.08 -27.73
N SER A 172 -11.03 -9.91 -28.67
CA SER A 172 -12.17 -9.66 -29.52
C SER A 172 -13.33 -10.56 -29.10
N PHE A 173 -14.49 -9.99 -28.80
CA PHE A 173 -15.74 -10.71 -28.60
C PHE A 173 -16.65 -10.51 -29.81
N GLN A 174 -17.23 -11.60 -30.32
CA GLN A 174 -18.21 -11.60 -31.42
C GLN A 174 -19.62 -11.87 -30.88
#